data_AF-A0A1H7YTB3-F1
#
_entry.id   AF-A0A1H7YTB3-F1
#
_cell.length_a   1.000
_cell.length_b   1.000
_cell.length_c   1.000
_cell.angle_alpha   90.00
_cell.angle_beta   90.00
_cell.angle_gamma   90.00
#
_symmetry.space_group_name_H-M   'P 1'
#
loop_
_entity.id
_entity.type
_entity.pdbx_description
1 polymer ?
#
loop_
_entity_poly.entity_id
_entity_poly.type
_entity_poly.pdbx_seq_one_letter_code
_entity_poly.pdbx_strand_id
1 'polypeptide(L)'
;MKKQLIQKATKDKPYLLINHKYIQIYTDGGKVYQQEQIVDVIAGKFIQRITEIPNADPYSLKRMKCGTLKDKNNVFATRLTKNSPPETIKTEFGVINNPNAIYEYYAIPGIDGKSFKAIKEEYDTIYYQDKNAIFYGFEKMENADRESFEYLDFCYARDKNFVFCKDNVIEIDTHNFKLNNNGFIYDEKNIFHYEHQVFLDAKTFEVLGAVKGTYDGVSAEGFIFNGTFIVKDKNGEYLYDSKTNHLTNK
;
A
#
# COMPACT_ATOMS: atom_id res chain seq x y z
N MET A 1 -5.53 34.67 5.66
CA MET A 1 -6.91 34.33 6.08
C MET A 1 -7.00 32.97 6.78
N LYS A 2 -6.65 31.84 6.13
CA LYS A 2 -6.72 30.48 6.73
C LYS A 2 -6.05 30.34 8.11
N LYS A 3 -4.81 30.84 8.28
CA LYS A 3 -4.05 30.77 9.54
C LYS A 3 -4.79 31.43 10.72
N GLN A 4 -5.41 32.59 10.50
CA GLN A 4 -6.17 33.30 11.54
C GLN A 4 -7.46 32.57 11.91
N LEU A 5 -8.11 31.90 10.95
CA LEU A 5 -9.32 31.10 11.20
C LEU A 5 -9.00 29.86 12.03
N ILE A 6 -7.93 29.14 11.67
CA ILE A 6 -7.43 28.01 12.47
C ILE A 6 -7.08 28.45 13.90
N GLN A 7 -6.40 29.60 14.06
CA GLN A 7 -6.02 30.10 15.38
C GLN A 7 -7.23 30.46 16.27
N LYS A 8 -8.36 30.83 15.66
CA LYS A 8 -9.61 31.16 16.37
C LYS A 8 -10.53 29.94 16.56
N ALA A 9 -10.13 28.76 16.10
CA ALA A 9 -10.98 27.57 16.17
C ALA A 9 -11.13 27.09 17.62
N THR A 10 -12.35 26.80 18.01
CA THR A 10 -12.71 26.29 19.36
C THR A 10 -13.60 25.08 19.21
N LYS A 11 -13.87 24.38 20.32
CA LYS A 11 -14.77 23.22 20.32
C LYS A 11 -16.17 23.57 19.81
N ASP A 12 -16.68 24.75 20.15
CA ASP A 12 -17.99 25.24 19.70
C ASP A 12 -17.98 25.78 18.26
N LYS A 13 -16.78 26.10 17.74
CA LYS A 13 -16.59 26.62 16.38
C LYS A 13 -15.31 26.03 15.77
N PRO A 14 -15.32 24.73 15.44
CA PRO A 14 -14.15 24.07 14.86
C PRO A 14 -13.89 24.59 13.45
N TYR A 15 -12.65 24.51 13.01
CA TYR A 15 -12.27 24.85 11.64
C TYR A 15 -12.04 23.58 10.82
N LEU A 16 -12.80 23.40 9.74
CA LEU A 16 -12.67 22.28 8.82
C LEU A 16 -11.36 22.39 8.01
N LEU A 17 -10.48 21.40 8.15
CA LEU A 17 -9.19 21.31 7.46
C LEU A 17 -9.31 20.54 6.14
N ILE A 18 -9.95 19.37 6.18
CA ILE A 18 -10.09 18.44 5.05
C ILE A 18 -11.52 17.90 5.06
N ASN A 19 -12.13 17.81 3.88
CA ASN A 19 -13.46 17.24 3.68
C ASN A 19 -13.42 16.25 2.52
N HIS A 20 -13.66 14.96 2.78
CA HIS A 20 -13.57 13.90 1.80
C HIS A 20 -14.59 12.79 2.03
N LYS A 21 -15.71 12.81 1.27
CA LYS A 21 -16.84 11.86 1.21
C LYS A 21 -17.42 11.38 2.55
N TYR A 22 -16.67 10.61 3.34
CA TYR A 22 -17.05 10.06 4.64
C TYR A 22 -16.12 10.49 5.79
N ILE A 23 -15.09 11.28 5.50
CA ILE A 23 -14.07 11.73 6.43
C ILE A 23 -14.05 13.25 6.46
N GLN A 24 -14.20 13.82 7.64
CA GLN A 24 -13.97 15.24 7.91
C GLN A 24 -12.83 15.35 8.91
N ILE A 25 -11.85 16.20 8.62
CA ILE A 25 -10.77 16.50 9.56
C ILE A 25 -10.87 17.97 9.91
N TYR A 26 -10.90 18.27 11.20
CA TYR A 26 -11.04 19.62 11.71
C TYR A 26 -10.08 19.89 12.86
N THR A 27 -9.96 21.15 13.24
CA THR A 27 -9.18 21.59 14.39
C THR A 27 -10.04 22.37 15.37
N ASP A 28 -9.82 22.12 16.66
CA ASP A 28 -10.31 22.93 17.77
C ASP A 28 -9.16 23.20 18.75
N GLY A 29 -8.99 24.44 19.22
CA GLY A 29 -7.98 24.76 20.24
C GLY A 29 -6.54 24.36 19.87
N GLY A 30 -6.22 24.23 18.58
CA GLY A 30 -4.93 23.75 18.08
C GLY A 30 -4.76 22.23 18.00
N LYS A 31 -5.72 21.46 18.53
CA LYS A 31 -5.80 20.00 18.33
C LYS A 31 -6.47 19.67 17.00
N VAL A 32 -6.24 18.46 16.50
CA VAL A 32 -6.78 17.98 15.22
C VAL A 32 -7.57 16.70 15.47
N TYR A 33 -8.73 16.57 14.84
CA TYR A 33 -9.58 15.39 14.94
C TYR A 33 -10.05 14.95 13.57
N GLN A 34 -10.09 13.64 13.37
CA GLN A 34 -10.86 13.01 12.31
C GLN A 34 -12.25 12.65 12.84
N GLN A 35 -13.26 13.01 12.07
CA GLN A 35 -14.62 12.51 12.20
C GLN A 35 -14.96 11.65 10.99
N GLU A 36 -15.47 10.46 11.25
CA GLU A 36 -15.85 9.49 10.23
C GLU A 36 -17.22 8.86 10.53
N GLN A 37 -17.90 8.45 9.46
CA GLN A 37 -19.12 7.65 9.52
C GLN A 37 -18.80 6.21 9.11
N ILE A 38 -19.05 5.27 10.01
CA ILE A 38 -18.82 3.83 9.81
C ILE A 38 -20.17 3.13 9.74
N VAL A 39 -20.28 2.14 8.87
CA VAL A 39 -21.43 1.24 8.84
C VAL A 39 -21.13 0.05 9.74
N ASP A 40 -21.88 -0.08 10.83
CA ASP A 40 -21.94 -1.32 11.58
C ASP A 40 -22.81 -2.31 10.83
N VAL A 41 -22.16 -3.14 10.03
CA VAL A 41 -22.83 -4.14 9.17
C VAL A 41 -23.54 -5.23 9.98
N ILE A 42 -23.19 -5.40 11.26
CA ILE A 42 -23.82 -6.38 12.15
C ILE A 42 -25.13 -5.81 12.68
N ALA A 43 -25.07 -4.58 13.21
CA ALA A 43 -26.23 -3.92 13.81
C ALA A 43 -27.08 -3.13 12.79
N GLY A 44 -26.65 -3.06 11.53
CA GLY A 44 -27.34 -2.32 10.46
C GLY A 44 -27.44 -0.81 10.71
N LYS A 45 -26.50 -0.22 11.45
CA LYS A 45 -26.55 1.19 11.89
C LYS A 45 -25.30 1.97 11.54
N PHE A 46 -25.44 3.29 11.46
CA PHE A 46 -24.29 4.18 11.35
C PHE A 46 -23.68 4.49 12.72
N ILE A 47 -22.36 4.43 12.80
CA ILE A 47 -21.57 4.85 13.95
C ILE A 47 -20.75 6.07 13.53
N GLN A 48 -20.89 7.17 14.27
CA GLN A 48 -20.00 8.32 14.14
C GLN A 48 -18.83 8.15 15.11
N ARG A 49 -17.61 8.27 14.59
CA ARG A 49 -16.39 8.25 15.42
C ARG A 49 -15.64 9.56 15.28
N ILE A 50 -15.08 10.00 16.39
CA ILE A 50 -14.20 11.16 16.47
C ILE A 50 -12.90 10.68 17.12
N THR A 51 -11.79 10.84 16.41
CA THR A 51 -10.46 10.38 16.83
C THR A 51 -9.50 11.55 16.78
N GLU A 52 -8.81 11.84 17.88
CA GLU A 52 -7.73 12.83 17.89
C GLU A 52 -6.55 12.33 17.03
N ILE A 53 -5.97 13.22 16.23
CA ILE A 53 -4.71 12.99 15.52
C ILE A 53 -3.62 13.66 16.36
N PRO A 54 -2.93 12.90 17.25
CA PRO A 54 -2.08 13.50 18.27
C PRO A 54 -0.90 14.22 17.63
N ASN A 55 -0.60 15.42 18.16
CA ASN A 55 0.53 16.26 17.72
C ASN A 55 0.49 16.69 16.24
N ALA A 56 -0.66 16.59 15.58
CA ALA A 56 -0.80 17.08 14.22
C ALA A 56 -0.72 18.61 14.15
N ASP A 57 0.00 19.12 13.15
CA ASP A 57 0.05 20.54 12.85
C ASP A 57 -1.13 20.93 11.93
N PRO A 58 -2.18 21.61 12.46
CA PRO A 58 -3.35 21.97 11.66
C PRO A 58 -3.03 22.91 10.49
N TYR A 59 -1.88 23.60 10.52
CA TYR A 59 -1.50 24.52 9.46
C TYR A 59 -0.89 23.83 8.23
N SER A 60 -0.27 22.67 8.44
CA SER A 60 0.45 21.94 7.38
C SER A 60 -0.11 20.56 7.08
N LEU A 61 -1.13 20.10 7.81
CA LEU A 61 -1.81 18.83 7.59
C LEU A 61 -2.37 18.70 6.17
N LYS A 62 -2.09 17.56 5.56
CA LYS A 62 -2.55 17.15 4.23
C LYS A 62 -2.95 15.69 4.24
N ARG A 63 -3.88 15.34 3.34
CA ARG A 63 -4.25 13.96 3.02
C ARG A 63 -3.73 13.61 1.63
N MET A 64 -2.95 12.53 1.55
CA MET A 64 -2.46 11.93 0.31
C MET A 64 -3.59 11.17 -0.41
N LYS A 65 -3.42 10.85 -1.70
CA LYS A 65 -4.44 10.10 -2.45
C LYS A 65 -4.73 8.72 -1.82
N CYS A 66 -3.68 8.02 -1.41
CA CYS A 66 -3.75 6.74 -0.68
C CYS A 66 -4.41 6.86 0.71
N GLY A 67 -4.72 8.07 1.18
CA GLY A 67 -5.38 8.33 2.44
C GLY A 67 -4.45 8.62 3.61
N THR A 68 -3.15 8.38 3.47
CA THR A 68 -2.14 8.74 4.46
C THR A 68 -2.23 10.23 4.82
N LEU A 69 -2.22 10.51 6.11
CA LEU A 69 -2.17 11.87 6.64
C LEU A 69 -0.71 12.23 6.94
N LYS A 70 -0.33 13.46 6.60
CA LYS A 70 0.99 14.00 6.92
C LYS A 70 0.92 15.49 7.21
N ASP A 71 1.86 15.98 7.98
CA ASP A 71 2.12 17.40 8.16
C ASP A 71 3.62 17.69 8.02
N LYS A 72 4.07 18.90 8.36
CA LYS A 72 5.49 19.28 8.24
C LYS A 72 6.43 18.54 9.20
N ASN A 73 5.89 17.95 10.26
CA ASN A 73 6.63 17.27 11.33
C ASN A 73 6.47 15.75 11.22
N ASN A 74 5.25 15.27 10.90
CA ASN A 74 4.85 13.87 11.10
C ASN A 74 4.19 13.27 9.85
N VAL A 75 4.29 11.95 9.75
CA VAL A 75 3.40 11.09 8.95
C VAL A 75 2.58 10.27 9.94
N PHE A 76 1.30 10.06 9.66
CA PHE A 76 0.38 9.40 10.58
C PHE A 76 -0.13 8.08 10.02
N ALA A 77 -0.20 7.09 10.90
CA ALA A 77 -0.90 5.83 10.67
C ALA A 77 -1.89 5.56 11.81
N THR A 78 -2.74 4.57 11.63
CA THR A 78 -3.67 4.08 12.65
C THR A 78 -3.21 2.72 13.18
N ARG A 79 -3.58 2.42 14.41
CA ARG A 79 -3.42 1.09 15.02
C ARG A 79 -4.57 0.82 15.98
N LEU A 80 -4.84 -0.45 16.28
CA LEU A 80 -5.80 -0.82 17.32
C LEU A 80 -5.36 -0.25 18.68
N THR A 81 -6.31 0.30 19.41
CA THR A 81 -6.10 0.65 20.82
C THR A 81 -5.92 -0.62 21.66
N LYS A 82 -5.23 -0.51 22.80
CA LYS A 82 -4.97 -1.65 23.71
C LYS A 82 -6.23 -2.39 24.15
N ASN A 83 -7.35 -1.68 24.27
CA ASN A 83 -8.63 -2.22 24.73
C ASN A 83 -9.64 -2.39 23.57
N SER A 84 -9.16 -2.34 22.32
CA SER A 84 -10.00 -2.54 21.16
C SER A 84 -10.49 -3.99 21.08
N PRO A 85 -11.74 -4.23 20.63
CA PRO A 85 -12.11 -5.48 19.99
C PRO A 85 -11.13 -5.86 18.85
N PRO A 86 -11.06 -7.14 18.44
CA PRO A 86 -10.18 -7.55 17.34
C PRO A 86 -10.54 -6.81 16.06
N GLU A 87 -9.54 -6.54 15.22
CA GLU A 87 -9.70 -5.84 13.94
C GLU A 87 -10.69 -6.55 13.01
N THR A 88 -10.69 -7.89 13.03
CA THR A 88 -11.62 -8.68 12.23
C THR A 88 -12.46 -9.61 13.10
N ILE A 89 -13.61 -10.00 12.56
CA ILE A 89 -14.52 -10.98 13.13
C ILE A 89 -14.94 -11.97 12.06
N LYS A 90 -15.26 -13.19 12.47
CA LYS A 90 -15.81 -14.23 11.59
C LYS A 90 -17.33 -14.17 11.61
N THR A 91 -17.94 -14.16 10.44
CA THR A 91 -19.39 -14.26 10.23
C THR A 91 -19.72 -15.46 9.35
N GLU A 92 -21.01 -15.72 9.13
CA GLU A 92 -21.45 -16.73 8.16
C GLU A 92 -21.01 -16.41 6.71
N PHE A 93 -20.71 -15.14 6.41
CA PHE A 93 -20.24 -14.67 5.10
C PHE A 93 -18.71 -14.61 4.98
N GLY A 94 -17.97 -15.07 5.98
CA GLY A 94 -16.50 -15.02 6.03
C GLY A 94 -15.96 -14.04 7.05
N VAL A 95 -14.67 -13.69 6.91
CA VAL A 95 -13.98 -12.74 7.79
C VAL A 95 -14.26 -11.32 7.30
N ILE A 96 -14.75 -10.47 8.20
CA ILE A 96 -15.03 -9.05 7.91
C ILE A 96 -14.30 -8.16 8.92
N ASN A 97 -14.12 -6.89 8.55
CA ASN A 97 -13.67 -5.86 9.49
C ASN A 97 -14.69 -5.73 10.63
N ASN A 98 -14.20 -5.66 11.85
CA ASN A 98 -15.02 -5.47 13.03
C ASN A 98 -15.44 -4.01 13.12
N PRO A 99 -16.74 -3.67 12.94
CA PRO A 99 -17.20 -2.29 13.02
C PRO A 99 -17.05 -1.69 14.43
N ASN A 100 -16.74 -2.50 15.44
CA ASN A 100 -16.49 -2.08 16.80
C ASN A 100 -14.99 -2.00 17.15
N ALA A 101 -14.07 -2.39 16.25
CA ALA A 101 -12.63 -2.19 16.47
C ALA A 101 -12.32 -0.70 16.61
N ILE A 102 -11.57 -0.33 17.65
CA ILE A 102 -11.26 1.05 18.03
C ILE A 102 -9.80 1.33 17.67
N TYR A 103 -9.61 2.26 16.75
CA TYR A 103 -8.29 2.68 16.27
C TYR A 103 -7.88 4.02 16.87
N GLU A 104 -6.58 4.20 17.08
CA GLU A 104 -5.96 5.48 17.41
C GLU A 104 -4.94 5.88 16.33
N TYR A 105 -4.76 7.18 16.14
CA TYR A 105 -3.66 7.70 15.34
C TYR A 105 -2.37 7.72 16.14
N TYR A 106 -1.26 7.51 15.44
CA TYR A 106 0.07 7.77 15.95
C TYR A 106 0.95 8.38 14.86
N ALA A 107 1.93 9.19 15.26
CA ALA A 107 2.98 9.66 14.38
C ALA A 107 4.00 8.53 14.18
N ILE A 108 4.32 8.21 12.94
CA ILE A 108 5.26 7.15 12.59
C ILE A 108 6.68 7.63 12.90
N PRO A 109 7.38 7.01 13.86
CA PRO A 109 8.73 7.43 14.22
C PRO A 109 9.71 7.25 13.05
N GLY A 110 10.68 8.16 12.94
CA GLY A 110 11.77 8.03 11.97
C GLY A 110 11.47 8.52 10.55
N ILE A 111 10.22 8.91 10.25
CA ILE A 111 9.85 9.46 8.94
C ILE A 111 9.79 10.99 9.00
N ASP A 112 10.54 11.67 8.14
CA ASP A 112 10.53 13.13 8.05
C ASP A 112 9.27 13.63 7.31
N GLY A 113 8.27 14.12 8.06
CA GLY A 113 7.01 14.60 7.49
C GLY A 113 7.17 15.71 6.43
N LYS A 114 8.19 16.58 6.57
CA LYS A 114 8.42 17.68 5.61
C LYS A 114 8.75 17.17 4.22
N SER A 115 9.64 16.18 4.11
CA SER A 115 10.15 15.62 2.85
C SER A 115 9.41 14.37 2.37
N PHE A 116 8.57 13.76 3.22
CA PHE A 116 7.79 12.57 2.88
C PHE A 116 6.93 12.75 1.61
N LYS A 117 7.04 11.83 0.67
CA LYS A 117 6.25 11.79 -0.57
C LYS A 117 6.09 10.36 -1.06
N ALA A 118 5.00 10.10 -1.78
CA ALA A 118 4.87 8.87 -2.56
C ALA A 118 5.92 8.85 -3.68
N ILE A 119 6.43 7.66 -4.02
CA ILE A 119 7.17 7.46 -5.28
C ILE A 119 6.21 7.62 -6.47
N LYS A 120 5.04 6.99 -6.38
CA LYS A 120 3.91 7.13 -7.31
C LYS A 120 2.64 7.41 -6.51
N GLU A 121 2.12 8.63 -6.59
CA GLU A 121 0.97 9.09 -5.80
C GLU A 121 -0.35 8.63 -6.43
N GLU A 122 -0.86 7.48 -5.99
CA GLU A 122 -2.17 6.92 -6.34
C GLU A 122 -2.91 6.33 -5.12
N TYR A 123 -4.13 5.84 -5.29
CA TYR A 123 -4.93 5.26 -4.21
C TYR A 123 -4.29 4.01 -3.59
N ASP A 124 -3.46 3.33 -4.35
CA ASP A 124 -2.77 2.07 -4.07
C ASP A 124 -1.26 2.28 -3.92
N THR A 125 -0.85 3.48 -3.47
CA THR A 125 0.57 3.79 -3.23
C THR A 125 1.18 2.85 -2.18
N ILE A 126 2.26 2.17 -2.54
CA ILE A 126 3.00 1.27 -1.65
C ILE A 126 4.44 1.73 -1.34
N TYR A 127 5.05 2.54 -2.20
CA TYR A 127 6.41 3.04 -1.98
C TYR A 127 6.42 4.53 -1.69
N TYR A 128 7.21 4.90 -0.68
CA TYR A 128 7.37 6.26 -0.22
C TYR A 128 8.85 6.59 -0.09
N GLN A 129 9.15 7.88 -0.03
CA GLN A 129 10.49 8.36 0.29
C GLN A 129 10.38 9.59 1.18
N ASP A 130 11.37 9.76 2.04
CA ASP A 130 11.68 11.04 2.69
C ASP A 130 13.10 11.48 2.29
N LYS A 131 13.66 12.49 2.94
CA LYS A 131 15.02 12.96 2.64
C LYS A 131 16.11 11.92 2.97
N ASN A 132 15.82 10.93 3.80
CA ASN A 132 16.78 9.98 4.35
C ASN A 132 16.70 8.62 3.66
N ALA A 133 15.50 8.12 3.33
CA ALA A 133 15.33 6.73 2.89
C ALA A 133 14.13 6.51 1.95
N ILE A 134 14.09 5.30 1.40
CA ILE A 134 12.92 4.68 0.75
C ILE A 134 12.18 3.82 1.77
N PHE A 135 10.87 3.78 1.65
CA PHE A 135 9.98 2.97 2.48
C PHE A 135 9.05 2.14 1.61
N TYR A 136 8.84 0.89 2.00
CA TYR A 136 7.73 0.06 1.54
C TYR A 136 6.66 0.05 2.64
N GLY A 137 5.46 0.51 2.32
CA GLY A 137 4.50 0.92 3.34
C GLY A 137 5.09 2.02 4.23
N PHE A 138 5.34 1.70 5.49
CA PHE A 138 6.02 2.60 6.44
C PHE A 138 7.30 1.98 7.02
N GLU A 139 7.76 0.87 6.44
CA GLU A 139 9.00 0.19 6.83
C GLU A 139 10.14 0.66 5.93
N LYS A 140 11.29 0.96 6.55
CA LYS A 140 12.47 1.45 5.84
C LYS A 140 13.12 0.33 5.02
N MET A 141 13.38 0.59 3.74
CA MET A 141 14.12 -0.33 2.88
C MET A 141 15.63 -0.07 3.01
N GLU A 142 16.31 -0.87 3.85
CA GLU A 142 17.72 -0.64 4.21
C GLU A 142 18.70 -0.69 3.02
N ASN A 143 18.39 -1.49 2.00
CA ASN A 143 19.27 -1.69 0.83
C ASN A 143 18.92 -0.80 -0.37
N ALA A 144 17.89 0.06 -0.25
CA ALA A 144 17.41 0.86 -1.37
C ALA A 144 18.21 2.15 -1.55
N ASP A 145 18.72 2.36 -2.76
CA ASP A 145 19.36 3.61 -3.16
C ASP A 145 18.29 4.67 -3.50
N ARG A 146 18.09 5.61 -2.56
CA ARG A 146 17.05 6.63 -2.64
C ARG A 146 17.12 7.49 -3.91
N GLU A 147 18.31 7.73 -4.46
CA GLU A 147 18.49 8.64 -5.58
C GLU A 147 18.09 8.03 -6.92
N SER A 148 18.27 6.70 -7.06
CA SER A 148 17.96 5.95 -8.27
C SER A 148 16.68 5.12 -8.18
N PHE A 149 15.97 5.15 -7.04
CA PHE A 149 14.76 4.35 -6.83
C PHE A 149 13.61 4.76 -7.77
N GLU A 150 13.09 3.78 -8.50
CA GLU A 150 12.05 3.92 -9.51
C GLU A 150 10.98 2.84 -9.30
N TYR A 151 9.71 3.26 -9.24
CA TYR A 151 8.58 2.33 -9.30
C TYR A 151 8.39 1.84 -10.75
N LEU A 152 8.25 0.52 -10.91
CA LEU A 152 8.03 -0.10 -12.22
C LEU A 152 6.54 -0.37 -12.44
N ASP A 153 6.05 -1.53 -12.01
CA ASP A 153 4.63 -1.84 -11.86
C ASP A 153 4.44 -3.10 -11.00
N PHE A 154 3.22 -3.49 -10.65
CA PHE A 154 2.92 -4.79 -9.99
C PHE A 154 3.74 -5.05 -8.72
N CYS A 155 3.90 -4.06 -7.85
CA CYS A 155 4.80 -4.11 -6.70
C CYS A 155 6.30 -4.15 -7.00
N TYR A 156 6.73 -4.12 -8.25
CA TYR A 156 8.13 -4.01 -8.58
C TYR A 156 8.64 -2.57 -8.51
N ALA A 157 9.86 -2.46 -8.04
CA ALA A 157 10.66 -1.26 -8.13
C ALA A 157 12.09 -1.65 -8.46
N ARG A 158 12.92 -0.69 -8.83
CA ARG A 158 14.36 -0.90 -8.95
C ARG A 158 15.10 0.31 -8.41
N ASP A 159 16.35 0.09 -8.10
CA ASP A 159 17.35 1.14 -8.05
C ASP A 159 18.55 0.73 -8.92
N LYS A 160 19.66 1.48 -8.85
CA LYS A 160 20.86 1.17 -9.65
C LYS A 160 21.52 -0.18 -9.30
N ASN A 161 21.28 -0.71 -8.10
CA ASN A 161 21.91 -1.92 -7.55
C ASN A 161 20.99 -3.14 -7.60
N PHE A 162 19.69 -2.96 -7.34
CA PHE A 162 18.75 -4.07 -7.12
C PHE A 162 17.40 -3.84 -7.81
N VAL A 163 16.75 -4.94 -8.13
CA VAL A 163 15.30 -4.98 -8.42
C VAL A 163 14.60 -5.51 -7.18
N PHE A 164 13.48 -4.88 -6.82
CA PHE A 164 12.68 -5.19 -5.65
C PHE A 164 11.30 -5.69 -6.08
N CYS A 165 10.79 -6.72 -5.40
CA CYS A 165 9.37 -7.00 -5.29
C CYS A 165 8.95 -6.70 -3.84
N LYS A 166 8.11 -5.68 -3.65
CA LYS A 166 7.83 -5.11 -2.32
C LYS A 166 9.15 -4.69 -1.63
N ASP A 167 9.41 -5.19 -0.44
CA ASP A 167 10.66 -4.98 0.30
C ASP A 167 11.76 -6.02 0.00
N ASN A 168 11.47 -7.03 -0.81
CA ASN A 168 12.41 -8.12 -1.13
C ASN A 168 13.24 -7.81 -2.37
N VAL A 169 14.55 -8.04 -2.29
CA VAL A 169 15.42 -8.04 -3.47
C VAL A 169 15.20 -9.34 -4.25
N ILE A 170 15.03 -9.22 -5.56
CA ILE A 170 14.97 -10.35 -6.50
C ILE A 170 16.18 -10.30 -7.45
N GLU A 171 16.66 -11.47 -7.87
CA GLU A 171 17.84 -11.59 -8.72
C GLU A 171 17.51 -11.32 -10.19
N ILE A 172 17.22 -10.06 -10.52
CA ILE A 172 16.98 -9.60 -11.89
C ILE A 172 17.97 -8.49 -12.22
N ASP A 173 18.53 -8.51 -13.43
CA ASP A 173 19.36 -7.42 -13.96
C ASP A 173 18.61 -6.09 -13.88
N THR A 174 19.24 -5.05 -13.31
CA THR A 174 18.57 -3.75 -13.06
C THR A 174 18.31 -2.93 -14.33
N HIS A 175 18.92 -3.28 -15.46
CA HIS A 175 18.87 -2.52 -16.71
C HIS A 175 18.25 -3.32 -17.86
N ASN A 176 18.44 -4.64 -17.89
CA ASN A 176 18.11 -5.53 -19.01
C ASN A 176 17.10 -6.60 -18.59
N PHE A 177 15.86 -6.19 -18.36
CA PHE A 177 14.75 -7.08 -18.03
C PHE A 177 13.50 -6.75 -18.84
N LYS A 178 12.54 -7.67 -18.83
CA LYS A 178 11.19 -7.50 -19.37
C LYS A 178 10.19 -7.66 -18.23
N LEU A 179 9.23 -6.74 -18.14
CA LEU A 179 8.07 -6.82 -17.25
C LEU A 179 6.82 -6.88 -18.12
N ASN A 180 5.99 -7.91 -17.95
CA ASN A 180 4.77 -8.07 -18.74
C ASN A 180 3.51 -7.70 -17.96
N ASN A 181 2.36 -7.65 -18.65
CA ASN A 181 1.06 -7.28 -18.08
C ASN A 181 0.44 -8.35 -17.16
N ASN A 182 1.16 -9.45 -16.91
CA ASN A 182 0.73 -10.54 -16.04
C ASN A 182 1.61 -10.63 -14.78
N GLY A 183 2.44 -9.62 -14.48
CA GLY A 183 3.29 -9.61 -13.28
C GLY A 183 4.55 -10.46 -13.37
N PHE A 184 4.91 -10.98 -14.55
CA PHE A 184 6.21 -11.65 -14.74
C PHE A 184 7.30 -10.62 -15.05
N ILE A 185 8.40 -10.72 -14.32
CA ILE A 185 9.65 -10.01 -14.58
C ILE A 185 10.76 -11.02 -14.88
N TYR A 186 11.54 -10.78 -15.93
CA TYR A 186 12.58 -11.72 -16.34
C TYR A 186 13.72 -11.05 -17.11
N ASP A 187 14.94 -11.56 -16.92
CA ASP A 187 16.13 -11.19 -17.67
C ASP A 187 16.64 -12.39 -18.49
N GLU A 188 17.93 -12.44 -18.84
CA GLU A 188 18.50 -13.58 -19.59
C GLU A 188 18.74 -14.85 -18.73
N LYS A 189 18.61 -14.77 -17.41
CA LYS A 189 18.96 -15.83 -16.45
C LYS A 189 17.78 -16.27 -15.60
N ASN A 190 17.00 -15.31 -15.11
CA ASN A 190 16.01 -15.50 -14.07
C ASN A 190 14.63 -15.01 -14.53
N ILE A 191 13.61 -15.70 -14.05
CA ILE A 191 12.20 -15.35 -14.23
C ILE A 191 11.57 -15.32 -12.85
N PHE A 192 10.81 -14.28 -12.57
CA PHE A 192 10.02 -14.15 -11.36
C PHE A 192 8.58 -13.82 -11.70
N HIS A 193 7.66 -14.37 -10.91
CA HIS A 193 6.29 -13.93 -10.79
C HIS A 193 6.09 -13.51 -9.34
N TYR A 194 6.13 -12.19 -9.11
CA TYR A 194 6.29 -11.54 -7.81
C TYR A 194 7.54 -12.01 -7.08
N GLU A 195 7.46 -12.35 -5.80
CA GLU A 195 8.57 -12.89 -5.02
C GLU A 195 9.00 -14.31 -5.42
N HIS A 196 8.30 -14.98 -6.34
CA HIS A 196 8.52 -16.39 -6.66
C HIS A 196 9.31 -16.57 -7.95
N GLN A 197 10.47 -17.23 -7.84
CA GLN A 197 11.28 -17.61 -9.00
C GLN A 197 10.61 -18.75 -9.78
N VAL A 198 10.57 -18.61 -11.10
CA VAL A 198 10.04 -19.61 -12.04
C VAL A 198 11.22 -20.25 -12.77
N PHE A 199 11.44 -21.56 -12.53
CA PHE A 199 12.60 -22.28 -13.03
C PHE A 199 12.41 -22.80 -14.47
N LEU A 200 12.48 -21.91 -15.46
CA LEU A 200 12.47 -22.20 -16.89
C LEU A 200 13.65 -21.52 -17.60
N ASP A 201 13.89 -21.83 -18.88
CA ASP A 201 14.91 -21.13 -19.67
C ASP A 201 14.50 -19.68 -19.97
N ALA A 202 15.04 -18.74 -19.20
CA ALA A 202 14.71 -17.31 -19.27
C ALA A 202 14.95 -16.69 -20.65
N LYS A 203 15.96 -17.15 -21.39
CA LYS A 203 16.29 -16.64 -22.74
C LYS A 203 15.18 -16.89 -23.76
N THR A 204 14.47 -18.01 -23.61
CA THR A 204 13.39 -18.41 -24.52
C THR A 204 12.02 -18.32 -23.87
N PHE A 205 11.94 -17.69 -22.69
CA PHE A 205 10.72 -17.56 -21.91
C PHE A 205 9.69 -16.66 -22.59
N GLU A 206 8.47 -17.17 -22.67
CA GLU A 206 7.32 -16.44 -23.19
C GLU A 206 6.07 -16.75 -22.36
N VAL A 207 5.24 -15.73 -22.13
CA VAL A 207 3.91 -15.90 -21.53
C VAL A 207 2.87 -15.87 -22.63
N LEU A 208 2.26 -17.03 -22.90
CA LEU A 208 1.29 -17.20 -23.99
C LEU A 208 -0.12 -16.71 -23.60
N GLY A 209 -0.42 -16.64 -22.30
CA GLY A 209 -1.65 -16.05 -21.78
C GLY A 209 -2.09 -16.65 -20.44
N ALA A 210 -3.16 -16.11 -19.90
CA ALA A 210 -3.82 -16.65 -18.71
C ALA A 210 -4.87 -17.71 -19.11
N VAL A 211 -5.02 -18.76 -18.29
CA VAL A 211 -6.09 -19.74 -18.44
C VAL A 211 -7.41 -19.08 -18.04
N LYS A 212 -8.39 -19.08 -18.95
CA LYS A 212 -9.68 -18.46 -18.70
C LYS A 212 -10.41 -19.18 -17.56
N GLY A 213 -10.92 -18.41 -16.59
CA GLY A 213 -11.70 -18.95 -15.46
C GLY A 213 -10.85 -19.37 -14.25
N THR A 214 -9.53 -19.26 -14.32
CA THR A 214 -8.64 -19.45 -13.15
C THR A 214 -8.25 -18.13 -12.49
N TYR A 215 -8.77 -17.00 -12.96
CA TYR A 215 -8.48 -15.69 -12.39
C TYR A 215 -9.38 -15.43 -11.18
N ASP A 216 -8.78 -15.31 -10.01
CA ASP A 216 -9.52 -15.10 -8.76
C ASP A 216 -9.60 -13.63 -8.33
N GLY A 217 -9.28 -12.72 -9.24
CA GLY A 217 -9.15 -11.30 -8.91
C GLY A 217 -7.74 -10.93 -8.48
N VAL A 218 -7.62 -9.68 -8.05
CA VAL A 218 -6.41 -9.14 -7.43
C VAL A 218 -6.34 -9.66 -5.99
N SER A 219 -5.16 -10.03 -5.49
CA SER A 219 -5.00 -10.46 -4.08
C SER A 219 -5.62 -9.48 -3.08
N ALA A 220 -5.82 -9.89 -1.83
CA ALA A 220 -6.29 -9.01 -0.75
C ALA A 220 -5.37 -7.77 -0.56
N GLU A 221 -4.13 -7.86 -1.02
CA GLU A 221 -3.16 -6.77 -1.03
C GLU A 221 -3.35 -5.81 -2.21
N GLY A 222 -4.13 -6.15 -3.24
CA GLY A 222 -4.50 -5.22 -4.30
C GLY A 222 -3.49 -5.10 -5.46
N PHE A 223 -2.48 -5.98 -5.52
CA PHE A 223 -1.40 -5.86 -6.52
C PHE A 223 -0.99 -7.15 -7.23
N ILE A 224 -1.48 -8.31 -6.79
CA ILE A 224 -1.03 -9.63 -7.28
C ILE A 224 -2.08 -10.26 -8.20
N PHE A 225 -1.69 -10.56 -9.45
CA PHE A 225 -2.49 -11.33 -10.38
C PHE A 225 -2.41 -12.82 -10.03
N ASN A 226 -3.51 -13.37 -9.52
CA ASN A 226 -3.61 -14.79 -9.25
C ASN A 226 -4.31 -15.53 -10.39
N GLY A 227 -3.77 -16.70 -10.73
CA GLY A 227 -4.33 -17.64 -11.68
C GLY A 227 -3.29 -18.57 -12.30
N THR A 228 -3.76 -19.39 -13.24
CA THR A 228 -2.89 -20.28 -14.02
C THR A 228 -2.49 -19.58 -15.32
N PHE A 229 -1.21 -19.58 -15.63
CA PHE A 229 -0.65 -19.02 -16.85
C PHE A 229 -0.10 -20.12 -17.75
N ILE A 230 -0.31 -19.98 -19.05
CA ILE A 230 0.37 -20.78 -20.06
C ILE A 230 1.69 -20.08 -20.34
N VAL A 231 2.79 -20.73 -19.98
CA VAL A 231 4.15 -20.23 -20.20
C VAL A 231 4.92 -21.21 -21.06
N LYS A 232 5.97 -20.74 -21.73
CA LYS A 232 6.76 -21.53 -22.66
C LYS A 232 8.23 -21.20 -22.49
N ASP A 233 9.08 -22.20 -22.71
CA ASP A 233 10.50 -22.03 -23.00
C ASP A 233 10.92 -22.94 -24.17
N LYS A 234 12.23 -23.08 -24.41
CA LYS A 234 12.77 -23.97 -25.45
C LYS A 234 12.43 -25.46 -25.29
N ASN A 235 12.08 -25.89 -24.08
CA ASN A 235 11.83 -27.28 -23.73
C ASN A 235 10.35 -27.66 -23.86
N GLY A 236 9.44 -26.70 -23.81
CA GLY A 236 8.01 -26.96 -24.00
C GLY A 236 7.08 -25.85 -23.51
N GLU A 237 5.79 -26.19 -23.45
CA GLU A 237 4.75 -25.38 -22.83
C GLU A 237 4.38 -25.95 -21.46
N TYR A 238 4.07 -25.06 -20.52
CA TYR A 238 3.78 -25.37 -19.12
C TYR A 238 2.56 -24.60 -18.64
N LEU A 239 1.92 -25.13 -17.61
CA LEU A 239 0.96 -24.41 -16.79
C LEU A 239 1.67 -23.97 -15.50
N TYR A 240 1.74 -22.67 -15.27
CA TYR A 240 2.22 -22.09 -14.02
C TYR A 240 1.04 -21.66 -13.16
N ASP A 241 0.81 -22.32 -12.04
CA ASP A 241 -0.18 -21.90 -11.05
C ASP A 241 0.47 -20.96 -10.03
N SER A 242 0.14 -19.67 -10.13
CA SER A 242 0.70 -18.62 -9.26
C SER A 242 0.26 -18.70 -7.79
N LYS A 243 -0.78 -19.46 -7.45
CA LYS A 243 -1.18 -19.65 -6.05
C LYS A 243 -0.34 -20.69 -5.34
N THR A 244 0.01 -21.75 -6.07
CA THR A 244 0.81 -22.87 -5.55
C THR A 244 2.28 -22.75 -5.93
N ASN A 245 2.62 -21.78 -6.80
CA ASN A 245 3.92 -21.59 -7.42
C ASN A 245 4.43 -22.86 -8.11
N HIS A 246 3.51 -23.63 -8.70
CA HIS A 246 3.79 -24.93 -9.27
C HIS A 246 3.74 -24.88 -10.81
N LEU A 247 4.75 -25.49 -11.44
CA LEU A 247 4.82 -25.71 -12.88
C LEU A 247 4.42 -27.15 -13.21
N THR A 248 3.49 -27.32 -14.14
CA THR A 248 3.16 -28.63 -14.72
C THR A 248 3.34 -28.59 -16.23
N ASN A 249 3.78 -29.71 -16.81
CA ASN A 249 3.84 -29.85 -18.27
C ASN A 249 2.41 -29.78 -18.83
N LYS A 250 2.24 -29.07 -19.94
CA LYS A 250 0.98 -29.00 -20.67
C LYS A 250 0.83 -30.14 -21.68
#